data_AF-A0A0S8CU77-F1
#
_entry.id   AF-A0A0S8CU77-F1
#
_cell.length_a   1.000
_cell.length_b   1.000
_cell.length_c   1.000
_cell.angle_alpha   90.00
_cell.angle_beta   90.00
_cell.angle_gamma   90.00
#
_symmetry.space_group_name_H-M   'P 1'
#
loop_
_entity.id
_entity.type
_entity.pdbx_description
1 polymer ?
#
loop_
_entity_poly.entity_id
_entity_poly.type
_entity_poly.pdbx_seq_one_letter_code
_entity_poly.pdbx_strand_id
1 'polypeptide(L)'
;MPHLRIQAAAIFSLFFVLLSQSIVYGAPAAKLWPRWQAHDPDSSVIIDHADWDLILQRYVDIDHPSGINRFRYSSINPKDREIVQNYLHKMQTVEVSGLNRSEQKAYWINLYNALTVDVILAHYPVKSIRDIDISPGIFSNGPWDAKLLTVEGENISLNDIEHRILR
;
A
#
# COMPACT_ATOMS: atom_id res chain seq x y z
N MET A 1 -47.34 13.81 73.75
CA MET A 1 -47.82 13.45 72.40
C MET A 1 -47.86 14.73 71.55
N PRO A 2 -47.47 14.78 70.26
CA PRO A 2 -46.56 13.97 69.43
C PRO A 2 -45.36 14.81 68.89
N HIS A 3 -44.13 14.29 68.86
CA HIS A 3 -43.37 13.78 67.69
C HIS A 3 -43.27 14.70 66.45
N LEU A 4 -42.07 15.27 66.23
CA LEU A 4 -41.58 15.55 64.88
C LEU A 4 -40.11 15.10 64.76
N ARG A 5 -39.92 14.08 63.93
CA ARG A 5 -38.64 13.49 63.54
C ARG A 5 -38.09 14.29 62.35
N ILE A 6 -36.79 14.61 62.35
CA ILE A 6 -36.06 14.90 61.12
C ILE A 6 -34.97 13.85 61.01
N GLN A 7 -35.20 12.88 60.12
CA GLN A 7 -34.22 11.88 59.71
C GLN A 7 -33.26 12.56 58.73
N ALA A 8 -31.99 12.67 59.08
CA ALA A 8 -30.95 12.97 58.11
C ALA A 8 -30.63 11.66 57.36
N ALA A 9 -31.19 11.51 56.16
CA ALA A 9 -30.84 10.43 55.25
C ALA A 9 -29.46 10.73 54.65
N ALA A 10 -28.43 10.03 55.11
CA ALA A 10 -27.13 10.01 54.43
C ALA A 10 -27.24 9.09 53.20
N ILE A 11 -27.29 9.67 52.00
CA ILE A 11 -27.24 8.93 50.75
C ILE A 11 -25.77 8.59 50.47
N PHE A 12 -25.37 7.36 50.78
CA PHE A 12 -24.10 6.79 50.31
C PHE A 12 -24.27 6.39 48.84
N SER A 13 -23.69 7.17 47.92
CA SER A 13 -23.64 6.80 46.50
C SER A 13 -22.55 5.75 46.30
N LEU A 14 -22.95 4.52 46.00
CA LEU A 14 -22.06 3.41 45.68
C LEU A 14 -21.70 3.47 44.18
N PHE A 15 -20.51 3.97 43.84
CA PHE A 15 -19.98 3.90 42.47
C PHE A 15 -19.33 2.53 42.24
N PHE A 16 -20.00 1.67 41.48
CA PHE A 16 -19.42 0.42 40.96
C PHE A 16 -18.78 0.71 39.59
N VAL A 17 -17.45 0.78 39.53
CA VAL A 17 -16.71 0.86 38.26
C VAL A 17 -16.39 -0.57 37.81
N LEU A 18 -17.14 -1.07 36.82
CA LEU A 18 -16.83 -2.30 36.10
C LEU A 18 -15.77 -2.01 35.02
N LEU A 19 -14.53 -2.38 35.28
CA LEU A 19 -13.45 -2.41 34.29
C LEU A 19 -13.60 -3.67 33.43
N SER A 20 -14.18 -3.55 32.24
CA SER A 20 -14.13 -4.61 31.23
C SER A 20 -12.72 -4.65 30.61
N GLN A 21 -11.95 -5.69 30.94
CA GLN A 21 -10.70 -6.01 30.26
C GLN A 21 -11.04 -6.59 28.88
N SER A 22 -11.03 -5.74 27.85
CA SER A 22 -11.16 -6.19 26.46
C SER A 22 -9.88 -6.93 26.06
N ILE A 23 -9.97 -8.25 25.83
CA ILE A 23 -8.89 -9.01 25.21
C ILE A 23 -8.80 -8.56 23.75
N VAL A 24 -7.76 -7.80 23.43
CA VAL A 24 -7.46 -7.39 22.05
C VAL A 24 -6.80 -8.57 21.33
N TYR A 25 -7.55 -9.23 20.44
CA TYR A 25 -6.95 -10.13 19.46
C TYR A 25 -6.32 -9.28 18.35
N GLY A 26 -4.99 -9.17 18.35
CA GLY A 26 -4.26 -8.55 17.25
C GLY A 26 -4.41 -9.36 15.96
N ALA A 27 -4.46 -8.67 14.81
CA ALA A 27 -4.41 -9.35 13.52
C ALA A 27 -3.13 -10.19 13.41
N PRO A 28 -3.17 -11.38 12.78
CA PRO A 28 -1.98 -12.20 12.59
C PRO A 28 -0.90 -11.39 11.87
N ALA A 29 0.35 -11.49 12.33
CA ALA A 29 1.49 -10.83 11.71
C ALA A 29 1.60 -11.24 10.23
N ALA A 30 1.97 -10.28 9.36
CA ALA A 30 2.16 -10.54 7.95
C ALA A 30 3.24 -11.62 7.76
N LYS A 31 2.94 -12.64 6.95
CA LYS A 31 3.91 -13.69 6.62
C LYS A 31 4.78 -13.21 5.46
N LEU A 32 5.82 -12.46 5.82
CA LEU A 32 6.78 -11.93 4.86
C LEU A 32 7.56 -13.05 4.16
N TRP A 33 7.88 -12.82 2.90
CA TRP A 33 8.70 -13.74 2.11
C TRP A 33 10.18 -13.61 2.51
N PRO A 34 10.81 -14.70 2.98
CA PRO A 34 12.18 -14.65 3.49
C PRO A 34 13.22 -14.13 2.49
N ARG A 35 13.05 -14.35 1.17
CA ARG A 35 14.06 -13.92 0.19
C ARG A 35 14.23 -12.40 0.16
N TRP A 36 13.14 -11.64 0.32
CA TRP A 36 13.18 -10.19 0.36
C TRP A 36 13.60 -9.64 1.73
N GLN A 37 13.93 -10.53 2.67
CA GLN A 37 14.59 -10.19 3.92
C GLN A 37 16.12 -10.23 3.81
N ALA A 38 16.67 -10.88 2.78
CA ALA A 38 18.09 -10.73 2.45
C ALA A 38 18.36 -9.29 2.01
N HIS A 39 19.47 -8.73 2.48
CA HIS A 39 19.94 -7.40 2.14
C HIS A 39 21.43 -7.30 2.43
N ASP A 40 22.11 -6.39 1.76
CA ASP A 40 23.47 -5.99 2.08
C ASP A 40 23.44 -4.61 2.78
N PRO A 41 23.72 -4.54 4.10
CA PRO A 41 23.68 -3.28 4.83
C PRO A 41 24.76 -2.28 4.38
N ASP A 42 25.84 -2.75 3.76
CA ASP A 42 26.95 -1.91 3.29
C ASP A 42 26.78 -1.47 1.82
N SER A 43 25.72 -1.95 1.15
CA SER A 43 25.39 -1.57 -0.22
C SER A 43 25.13 -0.08 -0.34
N SER A 44 25.90 0.55 -1.23
CA SER A 44 25.78 1.97 -1.60
C SER A 44 25.10 2.18 -2.96
N VAL A 45 24.53 1.12 -3.53
CA VAL A 45 23.77 1.20 -4.78
C VAL A 45 22.56 2.09 -4.57
N ILE A 46 22.38 3.05 -5.47
CA ILE A 46 21.20 3.91 -5.55
C ILE A 46 20.52 3.63 -6.88
N ILE A 47 19.22 3.34 -6.83
CA ILE A 47 18.41 3.09 -8.01
C ILE A 47 17.96 4.42 -8.59
N ASP A 48 18.21 4.57 -9.88
CA ASP A 48 17.73 5.71 -10.64
C ASP A 48 16.25 5.54 -11.03
N HIS A 49 15.41 6.37 -10.41
CA HIS A 49 13.97 6.47 -10.61
C HIS A 49 13.55 7.67 -11.50
N ALA A 50 14.47 8.34 -12.19
CA ALA A 50 14.20 9.58 -12.92
C ALA A 50 13.07 9.47 -13.95
N ASP A 51 12.96 8.35 -14.66
CA ASP A 51 11.87 8.10 -15.62
C ASP A 51 10.50 8.10 -14.93
N TRP A 52 10.40 7.52 -13.74
CA TRP A 52 9.16 7.52 -12.97
C TRP A 52 8.86 8.90 -12.38
N ASP A 53 9.87 9.59 -11.85
CA ASP A 53 9.74 10.95 -11.35
C ASP A 53 9.24 11.92 -12.43
N LEU A 54 9.73 11.77 -13.66
CA LEU A 54 9.28 12.55 -14.81
C LEU A 54 7.78 12.35 -15.08
N ILE A 55 7.30 11.12 -14.98
CA ILE A 55 5.88 10.79 -15.15
C ILE A 55 5.04 11.39 -14.04
N LEU A 56 5.49 11.30 -12.79
CA LEU A 56 4.80 11.91 -11.66
C LEU A 56 4.69 13.43 -11.81
N GLN A 57 5.78 14.10 -12.16
CA GLN A 57 5.81 15.56 -12.36
C GLN A 57 4.82 16.03 -13.45
N ARG A 58 4.68 15.25 -14.53
CA ARG A 58 3.80 15.61 -15.65
C ARG A 58 2.33 15.33 -15.38
N TYR A 59 2.01 14.30 -14.60
CA TYR A 59 0.66 13.73 -14.56
C TYR A 59 -0.01 13.75 -13.19
N VAL A 60 0.73 14.00 -12.11
CA VAL A 60 0.11 14.21 -10.79
C VAL A 60 -0.42 15.64 -10.70
N ASP A 61 -1.67 15.75 -10.27
CA ASP A 61 -2.30 16.98 -9.80
C ASP A 61 -2.11 17.08 -8.29
N ILE A 62 -1.22 17.98 -7.87
CA ILE A 62 -0.92 18.25 -6.46
C ILE A 62 -1.78 19.38 -5.88
N ASP A 63 -2.48 20.13 -6.73
CA ASP A 63 -3.26 21.31 -6.34
C ASP A 63 -4.77 21.01 -6.31
N HIS A 64 -5.15 19.73 -6.37
CA HIS A 64 -6.54 19.32 -6.37
C HIS A 64 -7.26 19.82 -5.10
N PRO A 65 -8.47 20.44 -5.19
CA PRO A 65 -9.16 21.03 -4.04
C PRO A 65 -9.43 20.10 -2.85
N SER A 66 -9.40 18.78 -3.07
CA SER A 66 -9.54 17.79 -1.99
C SER A 66 -8.28 17.61 -1.13
N GLY A 67 -7.14 18.23 -1.50
CA GLY A 67 -5.85 18.04 -0.84
C GLY A 67 -5.23 16.64 -1.03
N ILE A 68 -5.72 15.90 -2.03
CA ILE A 68 -5.24 14.54 -2.34
C ILE A 68 -4.63 14.60 -3.74
N ASN A 69 -3.39 14.10 -3.87
CA ASN A 69 -2.72 13.98 -5.16
C ASN A 69 -3.49 13.04 -6.09
N ARG A 70 -3.71 13.46 -7.34
CA ARG A 70 -4.45 12.65 -8.34
C ARG A 70 -3.65 12.47 -9.61
N PHE A 71 -3.63 11.26 -10.15
CA PHE A 71 -3.00 10.99 -11.44
C PHE A 71 -3.97 11.23 -12.61
N ARG A 72 -3.57 12.02 -13.61
CA ARG A 72 -4.38 12.38 -14.79
C ARG A 72 -4.32 11.32 -15.89
N TYR A 73 -4.91 10.15 -15.65
CA TYR A 73 -4.89 9.01 -16.60
C TYR A 73 -5.37 9.37 -18.00
N SER A 74 -6.43 10.19 -18.12
CA SER A 74 -6.99 10.62 -19.42
C SER A 74 -6.03 11.42 -20.29
N SER A 75 -4.98 12.00 -19.70
CA SER A 75 -4.09 12.96 -20.35
C SER A 75 -2.75 12.36 -20.76
N ILE A 76 -2.47 11.11 -20.39
CA ILE A 76 -1.19 10.49 -20.73
C ILE A 76 -1.10 10.27 -22.24
N ASN A 77 0.03 10.67 -22.82
CA ASN A 77 0.29 10.45 -24.25
C ASN A 77 1.02 9.11 -24.47
N PRO A 78 1.03 8.57 -25.71
CA PRO A 78 1.67 7.28 -25.99
C PRO A 78 3.17 7.21 -25.65
N LYS A 79 3.93 8.30 -25.84
CA LYS A 79 5.37 8.33 -25.54
C LYS A 79 5.63 8.25 -24.05
N ASP A 80 4.82 8.93 -23.25
CA ASP A 80 4.97 8.91 -21.80
C ASP A 80 4.49 7.59 -21.19
N ARG A 81 3.54 6.92 -21.85
CA ARG A 81 3.21 5.53 -21.50
C ARG A 81 4.39 4.58 -21.75
N GLU A 82 5.14 4.77 -22.84
CA GLU A 82 6.35 3.98 -23.13
C GLU A 82 7.43 4.20 -22.05
N ILE A 83 7.58 5.42 -21.53
CA ILE A 83 8.51 5.70 -20.41
C ILE A 83 8.14 4.87 -19.17
N VAL A 84 6.84 4.78 -18.82
CA VAL A 84 6.38 3.93 -17.69
C VAL A 84 6.75 2.47 -17.93
N GLN A 85 6.53 1.96 -19.14
CA GLN A 85 6.85 0.56 -19.47
C GLN A 85 8.35 0.28 -19.43
N ASN A 86 9.17 1.20 -19.96
CA ASN A 86 10.62 1.09 -19.92
C ASN A 86 11.15 1.12 -18.48
N TYR A 87 10.59 1.98 -17.63
CA TYR A 87 10.89 2.01 -16.21
C TYR A 87 10.59 0.65 -15.54
N LEU A 88 9.40 0.07 -15.78
CA LEU A 88 9.04 -1.25 -15.24
C LEU A 88 9.94 -2.37 -15.75
N HIS A 89 10.37 -2.30 -17.02
CA HIS A 89 11.34 -3.26 -17.56
C HIS A 89 12.70 -3.12 -16.87
N LYS A 90 13.21 -1.90 -16.70
CA LYS A 90 14.46 -1.61 -15.97
C LYS A 90 14.39 -2.17 -14.54
N MET A 91 13.31 -1.93 -13.82
CA MET A 91 13.16 -2.40 -12.43
C MET A 91 13.22 -3.92 -12.33
N GLN A 92 12.63 -4.66 -13.28
CA GLN A 92 12.70 -6.14 -13.28
C GLN A 92 14.12 -6.70 -13.43
N THR A 93 15.10 -5.89 -13.85
CA THR A 93 16.51 -6.30 -13.99
C THR A 93 17.36 -6.05 -12.74
N VAL A 94 16.81 -5.37 -11.72
CA VAL A 94 17.53 -5.01 -10.50
C VAL A 94 17.69 -6.24 -9.58
N GLU A 95 18.90 -6.45 -9.07
CA GLU A 95 19.17 -7.40 -7.97
C GLU A 95 18.79 -6.76 -6.63
N VAL A 96 17.52 -6.86 -6.28
CA VAL A 96 16.95 -6.22 -5.08
C VAL A 96 17.52 -6.81 -3.79
N SER A 97 17.84 -8.09 -3.78
CA SER A 97 18.36 -8.79 -2.60
C SER A 97 19.76 -8.31 -2.16
N GLY A 98 20.52 -7.69 -3.07
CA GLY A 98 21.83 -7.08 -2.79
C GLY A 98 21.78 -5.60 -2.39
N LEU A 99 20.59 -5.01 -2.24
CA LEU A 99 20.42 -3.62 -1.82
C LEU A 99 20.38 -3.52 -0.29
N ASN A 100 20.67 -2.32 0.22
CA ASN A 100 20.38 -2.00 1.62
C ASN A 100 18.87 -1.85 1.85
N ARG A 101 18.43 -1.89 3.11
CA ARG A 101 17.00 -1.88 3.46
C ARG A 101 16.23 -0.64 3.01
N SER A 102 16.86 0.53 3.09
CA SER A 102 16.23 1.78 2.69
C SER A 102 15.97 1.78 1.19
N GLU A 103 16.95 1.32 0.40
CA GLU A 103 16.85 1.25 -1.05
C GLU A 103 15.86 0.17 -1.50
N GLN A 104 15.84 -1.00 -0.86
CA GLN A 104 14.81 -2.00 -1.11
C GLN A 104 13.41 -1.43 -0.91
N LYS A 105 13.19 -0.69 0.18
CA LYS A 105 11.89 -0.08 0.47
C LYS A 105 11.50 0.94 -0.60
N ALA A 106 12.43 1.82 -1.00
CA ALA A 106 12.20 2.80 -2.06
C ALA A 106 11.85 2.11 -3.40
N TYR A 107 12.62 1.10 -3.77
CA TYR A 107 12.38 0.26 -4.95
C TYR A 107 10.95 -0.30 -4.98
N TRP A 108 10.54 -1.00 -3.92
CA TRP A 108 9.24 -1.67 -3.87
C TRP A 108 8.06 -0.69 -3.90
N ILE A 109 8.18 0.46 -3.22
CA ILE A 109 7.16 1.51 -3.24
C ILE A 109 7.02 2.11 -4.65
N ASN A 110 8.14 2.45 -5.29
CA ASN A 110 8.11 3.02 -6.63
C ASN A 110 7.63 1.99 -7.67
N LEU A 111 8.05 0.74 -7.56
CA LEU A 111 7.58 -0.34 -8.43
C LEU A 111 6.07 -0.57 -8.30
N TYR A 112 5.55 -0.64 -7.06
CA TYR A 112 4.10 -0.79 -6.82
C TYR A 112 3.30 0.34 -7.47
N ASN A 113 3.73 1.59 -7.25
CA ASN A 113 3.01 2.76 -7.76
C ASN A 113 3.04 2.82 -9.30
N ALA A 114 4.21 2.62 -9.91
CA ALA A 114 4.34 2.61 -11.36
C ALA A 114 3.55 1.46 -12.00
N LEU A 115 3.59 0.27 -11.41
CA LEU A 115 2.84 -0.88 -11.89
C LEU A 115 1.33 -0.67 -11.78
N THR A 116 0.87 -0.08 -10.68
CA THR A 116 -0.55 0.27 -10.50
C THR A 116 -1.02 1.23 -11.59
N VAL A 117 -0.21 2.23 -11.93
CA VAL A 117 -0.51 3.15 -13.02
C VAL A 117 -0.55 2.44 -14.37
N ASP A 118 0.44 1.60 -14.68
CA ASP A 118 0.47 0.84 -15.94
C ASP A 118 -0.76 -0.08 -16.09
N VAL A 119 -1.16 -0.78 -15.03
CA VAL A 119 -2.37 -1.61 -15.01
C VAL A 119 -3.62 -0.78 -15.32
N ILE A 120 -3.79 0.39 -14.71
CA ILE A 120 -4.94 1.26 -14.99
C ILE A 120 -4.88 1.76 -16.44
N LEU A 121 -3.71 2.18 -16.92
CA LEU A 121 -3.53 2.65 -18.30
C LEU A 121 -3.79 1.57 -19.35
N ALA A 122 -3.48 0.31 -19.04
CA ALA A 122 -3.79 -0.82 -19.91
C ALA A 122 -5.29 -1.07 -20.07
N HIS A 123 -6.11 -0.63 -19.11
CA HIS A 123 -7.55 -0.84 -19.10
C HIS A 123 -8.34 0.47 -19.20
N TYR A 124 -7.66 1.60 -19.44
CA TYR A 124 -8.30 2.90 -19.53
C TYR A 124 -9.13 3.01 -20.83
N PRO A 125 -10.36 3.59 -20.81
CA PRO A 125 -11.05 4.14 -19.65
C PRO A 125 -11.70 3.07 -18.76
N VAL A 126 -11.49 3.20 -17.46
CA VAL A 126 -12.11 2.35 -16.42
C VAL A 126 -12.66 3.23 -15.30
N LYS A 127 -13.78 2.86 -14.69
CA LYS A 127 -14.40 3.64 -13.60
C LYS A 127 -13.67 3.45 -12.28
N SER A 128 -13.22 2.23 -12.01
CA SER A 128 -12.49 1.87 -10.80
C SER A 128 -11.44 0.81 -11.14
N ILE A 129 -10.26 0.87 -10.53
CA ILE A 129 -9.27 -0.22 -10.61
C ILE A 129 -9.87 -1.55 -10.12
N ARG A 130 -10.88 -1.52 -9.25
CA ARG A 130 -11.62 -2.71 -8.79
C ARG A 130 -12.37 -3.43 -9.90
N ASP A 131 -12.62 -2.76 -11.02
CA ASP A 131 -13.33 -3.32 -12.18
C ASP A 131 -12.35 -3.98 -13.19
N ILE A 132 -11.06 -4.06 -12.86
CA ILE A 132 -10.03 -4.70 -13.69
C ILE A 132 -9.87 -6.16 -13.24
N ASP A 133 -10.72 -7.05 -13.76
CA ASP A 133 -10.82 -8.45 -13.36
C ASP A 133 -9.81 -9.36 -14.09
N ILE A 134 -8.52 -9.11 -13.84
CA ILE A 134 -7.40 -9.90 -14.39
C ILE A 134 -6.75 -10.85 -13.37
N SER A 135 -7.18 -10.78 -12.12
CA SER A 135 -6.73 -11.69 -11.06
C SER A 135 -7.34 -13.09 -11.26
N PRO A 136 -6.63 -14.16 -10.89
CA PRO A 136 -7.17 -15.51 -10.98
C PRO A 136 -8.27 -15.75 -9.93
N GLY A 137 -9.32 -16.47 -10.32
CA GLY A 137 -10.39 -16.91 -9.43
C GLY A 137 -11.68 -16.10 -9.54
N ILE A 138 -12.82 -16.79 -9.38
CA ILE A 138 -14.18 -16.27 -9.62
C ILE A 138 -14.68 -15.25 -8.58
N PHE A 139 -13.92 -15.04 -7.50
CA PHE A 139 -14.26 -14.08 -6.43
C PHE A 139 -13.19 -13.01 -6.25
N SER A 140 -12.25 -12.90 -7.19
CA SER A 140 -11.28 -11.81 -7.20
C SER A 140 -11.98 -10.51 -7.59
N ASN A 141 -11.59 -9.40 -6.97
CA ASN A 141 -12.09 -8.06 -7.31
C ASN A 141 -10.87 -7.20 -7.62
N GLY A 142 -10.69 -6.84 -8.88
CA GLY A 142 -9.54 -6.04 -9.34
C GLY A 142 -8.23 -6.82 -9.52
N PRO A 143 -7.11 -6.12 -9.79
CA PRO A 143 -5.92 -6.72 -10.39
C PRO A 143 -4.88 -7.21 -9.37
N TRP A 144 -5.14 -7.07 -8.07
CA TRP A 144 -4.11 -7.17 -7.05
C TRP A 144 -3.42 -8.54 -6.90
N ASP A 145 -4.08 -9.62 -7.30
CA ASP A 145 -3.54 -10.99 -7.23
C ASP A 145 -2.97 -11.47 -8.57
N ALA A 146 -3.13 -10.70 -9.65
CA ALA A 146 -2.54 -11.00 -10.93
C ALA A 146 -1.01 -10.99 -10.84
N LYS A 147 -0.36 -11.96 -11.47
CA LYS A 147 1.10 -12.00 -11.61
C LYS A 147 1.49 -11.11 -12.79
N LEU A 148 2.07 -9.96 -12.48
CA LEU A 148 2.22 -8.86 -13.43
C LEU A 148 3.67 -8.65 -13.89
N LEU A 149 4.65 -9.05 -13.05
CA LEU A 149 6.06 -8.86 -13.33
C LEU A 149 6.91 -9.98 -12.71
N THR A 150 8.15 -10.10 -13.17
CA THR A 150 9.13 -11.04 -12.62
C THR A 150 10.33 -10.27 -12.06
N VAL A 151 10.66 -10.47 -10.78
CA VAL A 151 11.83 -9.85 -10.13
C VAL A 151 12.65 -10.95 -9.47
N GLU A 152 13.94 -11.03 -9.83
CA GLU A 152 14.86 -12.10 -9.41
C GLU A 152 14.28 -13.52 -9.56
N GLY A 153 13.51 -13.75 -10.63
CA GLY A 153 12.87 -15.03 -10.94
C GLY A 153 11.56 -15.31 -10.21
N GLU A 154 11.08 -14.43 -9.33
CA GLU A 154 9.74 -14.57 -8.73
C GLU A 154 8.68 -13.82 -9.53
N ASN A 155 7.55 -14.47 -9.75
CA ASN A 155 6.35 -13.81 -10.28
C ASN A 155 5.64 -13.04 -9.16
N ILE A 156 5.52 -11.74 -9.32
CA ILE A 156 5.06 -10.79 -8.30
C ILE A 156 3.70 -10.20 -8.70
N SER A 157 2.80 -10.08 -7.72
CA SER A 157 1.58 -9.29 -7.79
C SER A 157 1.68 -8.00 -6.97
N LEU A 158 0.72 -7.08 -7.12
CA LEU A 158 0.62 -5.91 -6.25
C LEU A 158 0.44 -6.32 -4.77
N ASN A 159 -0.38 -7.33 -4.50
CA ASN A 159 -0.57 -7.86 -3.14
C ASN A 159 0.70 -8.51 -2.57
N ASP A 160 1.53 -9.16 -3.39
CA ASP A 160 2.80 -9.68 -2.89
C ASP A 160 3.70 -8.54 -2.41
N ILE A 161 3.84 -7.46 -3.20
CA ILE A 161 4.62 -6.28 -2.80
C ILE A 161 4.08 -5.68 -1.49
N GLU A 162 2.78 -5.46 -1.40
CA GLU A 162 2.18 -4.81 -0.24
C GLU A 162 2.22 -5.67 1.02
N HIS A 163 1.87 -6.95 0.93
CA HIS A 163 1.60 -7.79 2.10
C HIS A 163 2.70 -8.79 2.43
N ARG A 164 3.55 -9.14 1.48
CA ARG A 164 4.61 -10.14 1.66
C ARG A 164 6.01 -9.55 1.62
N ILE A 165 6.14 -8.30 1.20
CA ILE A 165 7.43 -7.62 1.08
C ILE A 165 7.51 -6.39 2.01
N LEU A 166 6.53 -5.48 1.95
CA LEU A 166 6.62 -4.18 2.64
C LEU A 166 6.06 -4.14 4.09
N ARG A 167 5.12 -5.03 4.43
CA ARG A 167 4.26 -4.88 5.62
C ARG A 167 4.88 -5.26 6.96
#